data_AF-A0A5C5SLK2-F1
#
_entry.id   AF-A0A5C5SLK2-F1
#
_cell.length_a   1.000
_cell.length_b   1.000
_cell.length_c   1.000
_cell.angle_alpha   90.00
_cell.angle_beta   90.00
_cell.angle_gamma   90.00
#
_symmetry.space_group_name_H-M   'P 1'
#
loop_
_entity.id
_entity.type
_entity.pdbx_description
1 polymer ?
#
loop_
_entity_poly.entity_id
_entity_poly.type
_entity_poly.pdbx_seq_one_letter_code
_entity_poly.pdbx_strand_id
1 'polypeptide(L)' 'MDLSKPSPENVSYMIEEIKSKLRMVNVDAMKAEHFNASQYEDLRELYEMVANRDKFSTSEMQAIATELGSLRK' A
#
# COMPACT_ATOMS: atom_id res chain seq x y z
N MET A 1 4.25 2.39 16.43
CA MET A 1 3.96 1.39 15.39
C MET A 1 5.28 1.04 14.75
N ASP A 2 5.65 -0.24 14.70
CA ASP A 2 6.94 -0.70 14.15
C ASP A 2 6.67 -1.41 12.84
N LEU A 3 6.83 -0.70 11.71
CA LEU A 3 6.55 -1.22 10.37
C LEU A 3 7.57 -2.28 9.93
N SER A 4 8.63 -2.53 10.69
CA SER A 4 9.56 -3.63 10.41
C SER A 4 9.02 -5.01 10.78
N LYS A 5 7.90 -5.07 11.50
CA LYS A 5 7.28 -6.33 11.93
C LYS A 5 5.97 -6.54 11.17
N PRO A 6 5.78 -7.69 10.49
CA PRO A 6 4.52 -7.98 9.85
C PRO A 6 3.39 -8.07 10.88
N SER A 7 2.37 -7.23 10.72
CA SER A 7 1.14 -7.27 11.52
C SER A 7 -0.05 -6.77 10.71
N PRO A 8 -1.28 -7.25 10.98
CA PRO A 8 -2.48 -6.77 10.29
C PRO A 8 -2.67 -5.25 10.43
N GLU A 9 -2.35 -4.69 11.60
CA GLU A 9 -2.43 -3.26 11.86
C GLU A 9 -1.47 -2.46 10.97
N ASN A 10 -0.24 -2.93 10.81
CA ASN A 10 0.74 -2.28 9.95
C ASN A 10 0.34 -2.33 8.47
N VAL A 11 -0.22 -3.47 8.02
CA VAL A 11 -0.74 -3.61 6.66
C VAL A 11 -1.85 -2.59 6.42
N SER A 12 -2.84 -2.52 7.31
CA SER A 12 -3.93 -1.54 7.21
C SER A 12 -3.41 -0.10 7.20
N TYR A 13 -2.44 0.22 8.06
CA TYR A 13 -1.83 1.55 8.09
C TYR A 13 -1.17 1.92 6.76
N MET A 14 -0.33 1.03 6.21
CA MET A 14 0.37 1.28 4.95
C MET A 14 -0.60 1.48 3.78
N ILE A 15 -1.66 0.66 3.70
CA ILE A 15 -2.68 0.76 2.66
C ILE A 15 -3.44 2.09 2.75
N GLU A 16 -3.85 2.51 3.95
CA GLU A 16 -4.57 3.76 4.15
C GLU A 16 -3.68 4.99 3.83
N GLU A 17 -2.40 4.96 4.18
CA GLU A 17 -1.47 6.02 3.82
C GLU A 17 -1.27 6.13 2.29
N ILE A 18 -1.06 4.99 1.61
CA ILE A 18 -0.96 4.95 0.14
C ILE A 18 -2.24 5.50 -0.49
N LYS A 19 -3.40 5.05 -0.01
CA LYS A 19 -4.72 5.51 -0.47
C LYS A 19 -4.89 7.01 -0.31
N SER A 20 -4.52 7.55 0.86
CA SER A 20 -4.58 8.97 1.18
C SER A 20 -3.70 9.79 0.23
N LYS A 21 -2.44 9.38 0.05
CA LYS A 21 -1.48 10.01 -0.85
C LYS A 21 -1.93 10.01 -2.31
N LEU A 22 -2.51 8.91 -2.78
CA LEU A 22 -3.00 8.75 -4.15
C LEU A 22 -4.44 9.26 -4.34
N ARG A 23 -5.09 9.74 -3.28
CA ARG A 23 -6.51 10.19 -3.28
C ARG A 23 -7.46 9.14 -3.84
N MET A 24 -7.21 7.87 -3.53
CA MET A 24 -8.02 6.76 -4.00
C MET A 24 -9.28 6.61 -3.14
N VAL A 25 -10.46 6.61 -3.76
CA VAL A 25 -11.75 6.49 -3.05
C VAL A 25 -12.25 5.05 -2.92
N ASN A 26 -11.82 4.13 -3.79
CA ASN A 26 -12.37 2.78 -3.90
C ASN A 26 -11.32 1.70 -3.60
N VAL A 27 -10.87 1.61 -2.35
CA VAL A 27 -9.84 0.63 -1.94
C VAL A 27 -10.33 -0.35 -0.88
N ASP A 28 -11.64 -0.40 -0.64
CA ASP A 28 -12.29 -1.27 0.36
C ASP A 28 -12.00 -2.77 0.16
N ALA A 29 -11.47 -3.17 -0.99
CA ALA A 29 -11.03 -4.52 -1.28
C ALA A 29 -9.63 -4.88 -0.74
N MET A 30 -8.95 -3.96 -0.04
CA MET A 30 -7.60 -4.14 0.50
C MET A 30 -7.62 -4.40 2.00
N LYS A 31 -8.22 -5.51 2.39
CA LYS A 31 -8.19 -5.97 3.79
C LYS A 31 -6.84 -6.61 4.09
N ALA A 32 -6.31 -6.34 5.28
CA ALA A 32 -5.06 -6.93 5.77
C ALA A 32 -5.07 -8.47 5.77
N GLU A 33 -6.26 -9.06 5.84
CA GLU A 33 -6.52 -10.51 5.80
C GLU A 33 -6.06 -11.16 4.48
N HIS A 34 -5.89 -10.38 3.41
CA HIS A 34 -5.43 -10.85 2.09
C HIS A 34 -3.91 -10.74 1.90
N PHE A 35 -3.18 -10.26 2.90
CA PHE A 35 -1.73 -10.09 2.82
C PHE A 35 -1.02 -11.16 3.66
N ASN A 36 -0.16 -11.94 3.01
CA ASN A 36 0.76 -12.87 3.65
C ASN A 36 2.11 -12.19 3.94
N ALA A 37 2.98 -12.86 4.71
CA ALA A 37 4.26 -12.31 5.11
C ALA A 37 5.18 -11.95 3.92
N SER A 38 5.06 -12.66 2.79
CA SER A 38 5.82 -12.34 1.57
C SER A 38 5.33 -11.05 0.92
N GLN A 39 4.02 -10.80 0.92
CA GLN A 39 3.43 -9.56 0.41
C GLN A 39 3.65 -8.37 1.35
N TYR A 40 4.01 -8.61 2.62
CA TYR A 40 4.26 -7.54 3.59
C TYR A 40 5.50 -6.71 3.22
N GLU A 41 6.60 -7.35 2.84
CA GLU A 41 7.82 -6.64 2.43
C GLU A 41 7.57 -5.84 1.15
N ASP A 42 6.92 -6.43 0.15
CA ASP A 42 6.56 -5.73 -1.09
C ASP A 42 5.64 -4.52 -0.82
N LEU A 43 4.64 -4.68 0.05
CA LEU A 43 3.76 -3.59 0.47
C LEU A 43 4.54 -2.49 1.20
N ARG A 44 5.50 -2.86 2.03
CA ARG A 44 6.34 -1.93 2.76
C ARG A 44 7.24 -1.14 1.82
N GLU A 45 7.89 -1.79 0.86
CA GLU A 45 8.69 -1.09 -0.17
C GLU A 45 7.84 -0.10 -0.96
N LEU A 46 6.64 -0.52 -1.38
CA LEU A 46 5.68 0.35 -2.07
C LEU A 46 5.26 1.54 -1.19
N TYR A 47 4.96 1.30 0.08
CA TYR A 47 4.65 2.33 1.05
C TYR A 47 5.80 3.31 1.22
N GLU A 48 7.04 2.83 1.40
CA GLU A 48 8.22 3.69 1.55
C GLU A 48 8.43 4.55 0.30
N MET A 49 8.24 4.00 -0.90
CA MET A 49 8.29 4.76 -2.16
C MET A 49 7.22 5.86 -2.21
N VAL A 50 5.99 5.55 -1.77
CA VAL A 50 4.87 6.49 -1.79
C VAL A 50 5.01 7.57 -0.73
N ALA A 51 5.43 7.19 0.48
CA ALA A 51 5.60 8.08 1.63
C ALA A 51 6.71 9.12 1.38
N ASN A 52 7.80 8.72 0.72
CA ASN A 52 8.93 9.59 0.40
C ASN A 52 8.65 10.59 -0.74
N ARG A 53 7.45 10.57 -1.36
CA ARG A 53 7.09 11.49 -2.45
C ARG A 53 5.81 12.26 -2.12
N ASP A 54 5.77 13.53 -2.54
CA ASP A 54 4.65 14.44 -2.24
C ASP A 54 3.61 14.50 -3.35
N LYS A 55 4.02 14.24 -4.60
CA LYS A 55 3.17 14.37 -5.78
C LYS A 55 3.48 13.24 -6.75
N PHE A 56 2.42 12.72 -7.36
CA PHE A 56 2.48 11.70 -8.39
C PHE A 56 1.76 12.21 -9.63
N SER A 57 2.32 11.93 -10.80
CA SER A 57 1.62 12.08 -12.07
C SER A 57 0.49 11.06 -12.18
N THR A 58 -0.47 11.29 -13.08
CA THR A 58 -1.57 10.35 -13.33
C THR A 58 -1.09 8.95 -13.69
N SER A 59 -0.03 8.86 -14.50
CA SER A 59 0.57 7.57 -14.89
C SER A 59 1.18 6.83 -13.70
N GLU A 60 1.87 7.54 -12.81
CA GLU A 60 2.44 6.94 -11.60
C GLU A 60 1.36 6.47 -10.64
N MET A 61 0.30 7.28 -10.42
CA MET A 61 -0.83 6.86 -9.60
C MET A 61 -1.47 5.58 -10.13
N GLN A 62 -1.64 5.46 -11.46
CA GLN A 62 -2.18 4.27 -12.10
C GLN A 62 -1.26 3.05 -11.93
N ALA A 63 0.06 3.23 -12.07
CA ALA A 63 1.04 2.17 -11.90
C ALA A 63 1.03 1.64 -10.45
N ILE A 64 1.08 2.54 -9.47
CA ILE A 64 1.06 2.18 -8.03
C ILE A 64 -0.25 1.47 -7.68
N ALA A 65 -1.39 1.97 -8.16
CA ALA A 65 -2.68 1.31 -7.95
C ALA A 65 -2.73 -0.11 -8.54
N THR A 66 -2.10 -0.32 -9.69
CA THR A 66 -2.01 -1.64 -10.35
C THR A 66 -1.15 -2.59 -9.55
N GLU A 67 0.02 -2.13 -9.09
CA GLU A 67 0.95 -2.88 -8.26
C GLU A 67 0.32 -3.27 -6.92
N LEU A 68 -0.28 -2.31 -6.23
CA LEU A 68 -1.01 -2.53 -4.98
C LEU A 68 -2.16 -3.54 -5.15
N GLY A 69 -2.87 -3.49 -6.28
CA GLY A 69 -3.89 -4.50 -6.61
C GLY A 69 -3.34 -5.89 -6.91
N SER A 70 -2.09 -5.99 -7.39
CA SER A 70 -1.41 -7.25 -7.69
C SER A 70 -0.93 -8.00 -6.45
N LEU A 71 -0.70 -7.27 -5.35
CA LEU A 71 -0.33 -7.83 -4.05
C LEU A 71 -1.48 -8.59 -3.36
N ARG A 72 -2.73 -8.44 -3.83
CA ARG A 72 -3.92 -9.11 -3.28
C ARG A 72 -4.09 -10.57 -3.79
N LYS A 73 -3.01 -11.28 -4.09
CA LYS A 73 -3.07 -12.66 -4.59
C LYS A 73 -3.27 -13.68 -3.48
#